data_AF-A0A9X5X6R0-F1
#
_entry.id   AF-A0A9X5X6R0-F1
#
_cell.length_a   1.000
_cell.length_b   1.000
_cell.length_c   1.000
_cell.angle_alpha   90.00
_cell.angle_beta   90.00
_cell.angle_gamma   90.00
#
_symmetry.space_group_name_H-M   'P 1'
#
loop_
_entity.id
_entity.type
_entity.pdbx_description
1 polymer ?
#
loop_
_entity_poly.entity_id
_entity_poly.type
_entity_poly.pdbx_seq_one_letter_code
_entity_poly.pdbx_strand_id
1 'polypeptide(L)'
;GTLEPSQYGYGTAIARAAHGDVIAYAPRHEAQRLLTIPFTITNHASKSYSYTATVTVTVTAGNAAGSTDTAFVSSDGLLPAKATMSAEATFQSLGAVPSHDINVRIIRVEKRDADGNRL
;
A
#
# COMPACT_ATOMS: atom_id res chain seq x y z
N GLY A 1 5.70 8.38 -20.11
CA GLY A 1 5.16 7.01 -20.02
C GLY A 1 5.05 6.66 -18.57
N THR A 2 3.98 6.00 -18.15
CA THR A 2 3.83 5.62 -16.75
C THR A 2 4.72 4.43 -16.45
N LEU A 3 5.40 4.44 -15.31
CA LEU A 3 6.27 3.34 -14.91
C LEU A 3 5.43 2.10 -14.57
N GLU A 4 5.90 0.93 -14.96
CA GLU A 4 5.38 -0.33 -14.44
C GLU A 4 5.72 -0.43 -12.94
N PRO A 5 4.89 -1.09 -12.12
CA PRO A 5 5.12 -1.23 -10.68
C PRO A 5 6.54 -1.71 -10.30
N SER A 6 7.10 -2.64 -11.07
CA SER A 6 8.45 -3.19 -10.84
C SER A 6 9.57 -2.17 -11.06
N GLN A 7 9.33 -1.09 -11.81
CA GLN A 7 10.32 -0.08 -12.13
C GLN A 7 10.52 0.95 -11.01
N TYR A 8 9.66 0.95 -9.97
CA TYR A 8 9.80 1.84 -8.82
C TYR A 8 10.92 1.44 -7.85
N GLY A 9 11.55 0.27 -8.03
CA GLY A 9 12.66 -0.16 -7.17
C GLY A 9 12.28 -0.45 -5.71
N TYR A 10 11.00 -0.71 -5.44
CA TYR A 10 10.52 -1.05 -4.10
C TYR A 10 10.87 -2.47 -3.65
N GLY A 11 11.37 -3.30 -4.56
CA GLY A 11 11.77 -4.68 -4.28
C GLY A 11 10.58 -5.64 -4.29
N THR A 12 10.59 -6.61 -3.38
CA THR A 12 9.60 -7.70 -3.36
C THR A 12 8.22 -7.23 -2.92
N ALA A 13 7.21 -7.56 -3.72
CA ALA A 13 5.81 -7.38 -3.34
C ALA A 13 5.43 -8.38 -2.24
N ILE A 14 4.80 -7.88 -1.17
CA ILE A 14 4.39 -8.69 -0.01
C ILE A 14 2.88 -8.85 0.11
N ALA A 15 2.10 -7.94 -0.50
CA ALA A 15 0.65 -8.04 -0.56
C ALA A 15 0.13 -7.45 -1.87
N ARG A 16 -0.98 -8.01 -2.35
CA ARG A 16 -1.69 -7.55 -3.56
C ARG A 16 -3.18 -7.57 -3.30
N ALA A 17 -3.90 -6.58 -3.81
CA ALA A 17 -5.35 -6.52 -3.73
C ALA A 17 -5.96 -6.02 -5.04
N ALA A 18 -7.28 -6.17 -5.18
CA ALA A 18 -8.05 -5.76 -6.36
C ALA A 18 -7.40 -6.25 -7.67
N HIS A 19 -7.10 -7.56 -7.75
CA HIS A 19 -6.46 -8.18 -8.90
C HIS A 19 -5.10 -7.58 -9.32
N GLY A 20 -4.40 -6.93 -8.39
CA GLY A 20 -3.10 -6.31 -8.63
C GLY A 20 -3.16 -4.81 -8.88
N ASP A 21 -4.34 -4.18 -8.82
CA ASP A 21 -4.47 -2.72 -8.87
C ASP A 21 -3.73 -2.05 -7.71
N VAL A 22 -3.62 -2.70 -6.54
CA VAL A 22 -2.83 -2.18 -5.41
C VAL A 22 -1.83 -3.24 -4.96
N ILE A 23 -0.56 -2.86 -4.89
CA ILE A 23 0.55 -3.72 -4.46
C ILE A 23 1.27 -3.03 -3.30
N ALA A 24 1.49 -3.77 -2.21
CA ALA A 24 2.33 -3.37 -1.10
C ALA A 24 3.70 -4.05 -1.19
N TYR A 25 4.75 -3.34 -0.82
CA TYR A 25 6.13 -3.83 -0.84
C TYR A 25 6.70 -3.98 0.57
N ALA A 26 7.88 -4.61 0.66
CA ALA A 26 8.58 -4.81 1.92
C ALA A 26 8.70 -3.50 2.73
N PRO A 27 8.38 -3.51 4.02
CA PRO A 27 8.49 -2.32 4.86
C PRO A 27 9.95 -1.87 5.00
N ARG A 28 10.14 -0.57 5.12
CA ARG A 28 11.44 0.09 5.32
C ARG A 28 11.46 0.72 6.70
N HIS A 29 12.50 0.42 7.46
CA HIS A 29 12.75 1.11 8.72
C HIS A 29 13.34 2.47 8.42
N GLU A 30 12.67 3.50 8.89
CA GLU A 30 13.15 4.87 8.85
C GLU A 30 13.73 5.28 10.22
N ALA A 31 14.32 6.46 10.28
CA ALA A 31 14.75 7.05 11.54
C ALA A 31 13.57 7.18 12.52
N GLN A 32 13.88 7.32 13.82
CA GLN A 32 12.88 7.62 14.87
C GLN A 32 11.80 6.54 15.07
N ARG A 33 12.11 5.27 14.76
CA ARG A 33 11.19 4.12 14.91
C ARG A 33 9.95 4.26 14.03
N LEU A 34 10.09 4.82 12.83
CA LEU A 34 9.03 4.81 11.83
C LEU A 34 9.20 3.62 10.88
N LEU A 35 8.08 3.10 10.42
CA LEU A 35 8.02 2.07 9.40
C LEU A 35 7.27 2.63 8.19
N THR A 36 7.93 2.70 7.05
CA THR A 36 7.31 3.13 5.79
C THR A 36 7.06 1.93 4.91
N ILE A 37 5.84 1.82 4.40
CA ILE A 37 5.46 0.78 3.46
C ILE A 37 5.22 1.45 2.10
N PRO A 38 6.01 1.10 1.08
CA PRO A 38 5.76 1.56 -0.27
C PRO A 38 4.58 0.81 -0.89
N PHE A 39 3.85 1.50 -1.75
CA PHE A 39 2.77 0.96 -2.57
C PHE A 39 2.90 1.44 -4.00
N THR A 40 2.35 0.64 -4.91
CA THR A 40 2.00 1.08 -6.26
C THR A 40 0.52 0.86 -6.48
N ILE A 41 -0.14 1.88 -7.02
CA ILE A 41 -1.54 1.80 -7.47
C ILE A 41 -1.53 1.85 -8.99
N THR A 42 -2.08 0.83 -9.64
CA THR A 42 -2.16 0.70 -11.10
C THR A 42 -3.61 0.66 -11.53
N ASN A 43 -3.99 1.57 -12.42
CA ASN A 43 -5.30 1.52 -13.06
C ASN A 43 -5.24 0.66 -14.32
N HIS A 44 -5.58 -0.62 -14.19
CA HIS A 44 -5.64 -1.52 -15.34
C HIS A 44 -6.86 -1.31 -16.25
N ALA A 45 -7.78 -0.38 -15.94
CA ALA A 45 -8.96 -0.16 -16.75
C ALA A 45 -8.69 0.73 -17.97
N SER A 46 -9.72 0.89 -18.82
CA SER A 46 -9.71 1.76 -20.00
C SER A 46 -10.17 3.20 -19.71
N LYS A 47 -10.62 3.49 -18.49
CA LYS A 47 -11.08 4.80 -18.02
C LYS A 47 -10.32 5.19 -16.78
N SER A 48 -10.34 6.48 -16.44
CA SER A 48 -9.75 6.99 -15.21
C SER A 48 -10.60 6.62 -14.00
N TYR A 49 -9.95 6.24 -12.90
CA TYR A 49 -10.58 5.89 -11.63
C TYR A 49 -9.76 6.43 -10.47
N SER A 50 -10.43 6.72 -9.37
CA SER A 50 -9.76 6.95 -8.09
C SER A 50 -9.77 5.67 -7.26
N TYR A 51 -8.75 5.54 -6.43
CA TYR A 51 -8.50 4.37 -5.60
C TYR A 51 -8.32 4.78 -4.15
N THR A 52 -8.89 4.01 -3.23
CA THR A 52 -8.60 4.11 -1.80
C THR A 52 -8.45 2.71 -1.22
N ALA A 53 -7.24 2.36 -0.81
CA ALA A 53 -6.93 1.12 -0.13
C ALA A 53 -6.90 1.33 1.38
N THR A 54 -7.52 0.42 2.12
CA THR A 54 -7.36 0.30 3.57
C THR A 54 -6.34 -0.79 3.84
N VAL A 55 -5.30 -0.44 4.59
CA VAL A 55 -4.16 -1.31 4.88
C VAL A 55 -4.07 -1.50 6.39
N THR A 56 -3.90 -2.74 6.82
CA THR A 56 -3.57 -3.08 8.20
C THR A 56 -2.13 -3.56 8.28
N VAL A 57 -1.40 -3.05 9.26
CA VAL A 57 -0.04 -3.48 9.58
C VAL A 57 -0.06 -4.05 10.98
N THR A 58 0.25 -5.34 11.08
CA THR A 58 0.41 -6.03 12.35
C THR A 58 1.89 -6.27 12.59
N VAL A 59 2.38 -5.77 13.71
CA VAL A 59 3.77 -5.87 14.14
C VAL A 59 3.81 -6.82 15.34
N THR A 60 4.36 -8.01 15.16
CA THR A 60 4.43 -9.05 16.20
C THR A 60 5.83 -9.08 16.81
N ALA A 61 6.07 -8.31 17.87
CA ALA A 61 7.37 -8.32 18.53
C ALA A 61 7.55 -9.57 19.40
N GLY A 62 8.30 -10.57 18.92
CA GLY A 62 9.01 -11.57 19.74
C GLY A 62 8.29 -12.14 20.97
N ASN A 63 7.07 -12.65 20.81
CA ASN A 63 6.19 -13.26 21.84
C ASN A 63 5.32 -12.31 22.70
N ALA A 64 5.31 -11.00 22.43
CA ALA A 64 4.35 -10.06 23.06
C ALA A 64 3.15 -9.77 22.15
N ALA A 65 2.03 -9.32 22.74
CA ALA A 65 0.82 -8.92 22.01
C ALA A 65 1.18 -7.93 20.90
N GLY A 66 0.95 -8.32 19.65
CA GLY A 66 1.30 -7.50 18.49
C GLY A 66 0.53 -6.18 18.48
N SER A 67 1.17 -5.12 17.99
CA SER A 67 0.47 -3.88 17.66
C SER A 67 -0.18 -4.04 16.30
N THR A 68 -1.45 -3.67 16.16
CA THR A 68 -2.10 -3.57 14.85
C THR A 68 -2.48 -2.13 14.62
N ASP A 69 -2.03 -1.60 13.49
CA ASP A 69 -2.35 -0.25 13.04
C ASP A 69 -3.03 -0.31 11.67
N THR A 70 -3.83 0.71 11.36
CA THR A 70 -4.58 0.81 10.11
C THR A 70 -4.32 2.15 9.45
N ALA A 71 -3.96 2.13 8.17
CA ALA A 71 -3.77 3.32 7.35
C ALA A 71 -4.59 3.24 6.06
N PHE A 72 -4.75 4.40 5.43
CA PHE A 72 -5.34 4.51 4.11
C PHE A 72 -4.27 4.96 3.12
N VAL A 73 -4.34 4.40 1.91
CA VAL A 73 -3.49 4.77 0.79
C VAL A 73 -4.41 5.08 -0.38
N SER A 74 -4.31 6.27 -0.95
CA SER A 74 -5.20 6.71 -2.03
C SER A 74 -4.42 7.13 -3.26
N SER A 75 -5.09 7.09 -4.41
CA SER A 75 -4.59 7.78 -5.59
C SER A 75 -4.78 9.30 -5.46
N ASP A 76 -3.88 10.07 -6.08
CA ASP A 76 -3.97 11.53 -6.13
C ASP A 76 -5.06 11.95 -7.14
N GLY A 77 -6.31 11.78 -6.74
CA GLY A 77 -7.47 11.96 -7.61
C GLY A 77 -7.66 10.81 -8.59
N LEU A 78 -8.12 11.14 -9.81
CA LEU A 78 -8.37 10.17 -10.87
C LEU A 78 -7.05 9.74 -11.52
N LEU A 79 -6.67 8.49 -11.31
CA LEU A 79 -5.54 7.85 -11.98
C LEU A 79 -5.95 7.54 -13.43
N PRO A 80 -5.23 8.04 -14.46
CA PRO A 80 -5.57 7.78 -15.85
C PRO A 80 -5.59 6.30 -16.21
N ALA A 81 -6.26 5.95 -17.31
CA ALA A 81 -6.26 4.60 -17.84
C ALA A 81 -4.81 4.11 -18.07
N LYS A 82 -4.51 2.89 -17.63
CA LYS A 82 -3.18 2.26 -17.75
C LYS A 82 -2.04 3.04 -17.10
N ALA A 83 -2.35 3.86 -16.10
CA ALA A 83 -1.36 4.58 -15.32
C ALA A 83 -1.10 3.88 -13.98
N THR A 84 0.14 3.96 -13.52
CA THR A 84 0.63 3.57 -12.20
C THR A 84 1.08 4.82 -11.45
N MET A 85 0.89 4.82 -10.14
CA MET A 85 1.50 5.79 -9.24
C MET A 85 2.11 5.12 -8.02
N SER A 86 3.08 5.79 -7.41
CA SER A 86 3.60 5.46 -6.09
C SER A 86 2.72 6.05 -5.00
N ALA A 87 2.60 5.35 -3.88
CA ALA A 87 2.03 5.87 -2.64
C ALA A 87 2.73 5.24 -1.45
N GLU A 88 2.61 5.84 -0.25
CA GLU A 88 3.28 5.36 0.94
C GLU A 88 2.36 5.45 2.17
N ALA A 89 2.54 4.54 3.11
CA ALA A 89 1.94 4.63 4.44
C ALA A 89 3.04 4.53 5.49
N THR A 90 2.98 5.41 6.49
CA THR A 90 3.93 5.45 7.61
C THR A 90 3.26 5.04 8.89
N PHE A 91 3.93 4.18 9.66
CA PHE A 91 3.45 3.64 10.93
C PHE A 91 4.46 3.93 12.02
N GLN A 92 3.97 4.12 13.25
CA GLN A 92 4.83 4.13 14.41
C GLN A 92 5.24 2.69 14.74
N SER A 93 6.54 2.41 14.66
CA SER A 93 7.11 1.16 15.13
C SER A 93 7.42 1.26 16.62
N LEU A 94 7.05 0.23 17.39
CA LEU A 94 7.33 0.17 18.83
C LEU A 94 8.83 -0.12 19.12
N GLY A 95 9.67 -0.30 18.09
CA GLY A 95 11.10 -0.53 18.23
C GLY A 95 11.74 -1.00 16.92
N ALA A 96 12.97 -1.52 17.00
CA ALA A 96 13.59 -2.20 15.87
C ALA A 96 12.96 -3.61 15.72
N VAL A 97 11.77 -3.68 15.11
CA VAL A 97 11.10 -4.96 14.85
C VAL A 97 11.64 -5.57 13.55
N PRO A 98 12.12 -6.82 13.53
CA PRO A 98 12.55 -7.46 12.29
C PRO A 98 11.45 -7.46 11.22
N SER A 99 11.82 -7.35 9.95
CA SER A 99 10.83 -7.35 8.85
C SER A 99 9.99 -8.61 8.75
N HIS A 100 10.50 -9.77 9.20
CA HIS A 100 9.75 -11.02 9.24
C HIS A 100 8.64 -11.05 10.30
N ASP A 101 8.71 -10.15 11.28
CA ASP A 101 7.73 -9.96 12.34
C ASP A 101 6.65 -8.93 11.97
N ILE A 102 6.72 -8.38 10.75
CA ILE A 102 5.76 -7.40 10.24
C ILE A 102 4.87 -8.07 9.19
N ASN A 103 3.57 -8.13 9.49
CA ASN A 103 2.54 -8.58 8.56
C ASN A 103 1.78 -7.39 7.99
N VAL A 104 1.73 -7.28 6.66
CA VAL A 104 1.04 -6.20 5.94
C VAL A 104 -0.09 -6.81 5.15
N ARG A 105 -1.31 -6.28 5.31
CA ARG A 105 -2.50 -6.75 4.58
C ARG A 105 -3.27 -5.57 4.02
N ILE A 106 -3.66 -5.67 2.76
CA ILE A 106 -4.63 -4.75 2.16
C ILE A 106 -6.00 -5.38 2.37
N ILE A 107 -6.82 -4.79 3.22
CA ILE A 107 -8.10 -5.38 3.64
C ILE A 107 -9.28 -4.90 2.80
N ARG A 108 -9.13 -3.75 2.13
CA ARG A 108 -10.15 -3.18 1.24
C ARG A 108 -9.47 -2.34 0.17
N VAL A 109 -10.03 -2.36 -1.03
CA VAL A 109 -9.75 -1.38 -2.08
C VAL A 109 -11.09 -0.87 -2.57
N GLU A 110 -11.30 0.44 -2.50
CA GLU A 110 -12.44 1.13 -3.08
C GLU A 110 -11.98 1.75 -4.41
N LYS A 111 -12.74 1.50 -5.46
CA LYS A 111 -12.52 2.08 -6.79
C LYS A 111 -13.72 2.94 -7.14
N ARG A 112 -13.49 4.18 -7.59
CA ARG A 112 -14.55 5.12 -7.94
C ARG A 112 -14.32 5.79 -9.28
N ASP A 113 -15.38 5.95 -10.07
CA ASP A 113 -15.36 6.70 -11.33
C ASP A 113 -15.32 8.22 -11.10
N ALA A 114 -15.38 8.99 -12.19
CA ALA A 114 -15.37 10.45 -12.15
C ALA A 114 -16.62 11.05 -11.46
N ASP A 115 -17.73 10.30 -11.43
CA ASP A 115 -18.98 10.70 -10.79
C ASP A 115 -19.03 10.27 -9.31
N GLY A 116 -17.99 9.58 -8.82
CA GLY A 116 -17.85 9.13 -7.44
C GLY A 116 -18.53 7.79 -7.14
N ASN A 117 -19.08 7.10 -8.16
CA ASN A 117 -19.76 5.82 -8.00
C ASN A 117 -18.74 4.72 -7.71
N ARG A 118 -19.06 3.85 -6.75
CA ARG A 118 -18.21 2.69 -6.39
C ARG A 118 -18.38 1.56 -7.40
N LEU A 119 -17.28 0.86 -7.67
CA LEU A 119 -17.21 -0.32 -8.54
C LEU A 119 -16.82 -1.56 -7.74
#